data_AF-A0AAZ1X140-F1
#
_entry.id   AF-A0AAZ1X140-F1
#
_cell.length_a   1.000
_cell.length_b   1.000
_cell.length_c   1.000
_cell.angle_alpha   90.00
_cell.angle_beta   90.00
_cell.angle_gamma   90.00
#
_symmetry.space_group_name_H-M   'P 1'
#
loop_
_entity.id
_entity.type
_entity.pdbx_description
1 polymer ?
#
loop_
_entity_poly.entity_id
_entity_poly.type
_entity_poly.pdbx_seq_one_letter_code
_entity_poly.pdbx_strand_id
1 'polypeptide(L)'
;MEMMTMLVLVSAALMSPCAANPVRSLNLDHIIDLADQYNKTMYEKFYVEDVTDLAANGCGNKFFCKVHDILKKHHRKEDEKIVRNLDVFFREAKVNCKEELINVPHATTEKPIPFLLENLANCIRRRNLMGI
;
A
#
# COMPACT_ATOMS: atom_id res chain seq x y z
N MET A 1 5.07 63.49 22.33
CA MET A 1 6.24 62.59 22.39
C MET A 1 5.70 61.19 22.18
N GLU A 2 6.08 60.59 21.06
CA GLU A 2 5.38 59.49 20.42
C GLU A 2 5.53 58.16 21.15
N MET A 3 4.46 57.36 21.12
CA MET A 3 4.35 56.06 21.77
C MET A 3 4.87 54.99 20.79
N MET A 4 6.08 54.48 21.00
CA MET A 4 6.63 53.40 20.16
C MET A 4 6.48 52.05 20.85
N THR A 5 5.34 51.42 20.61
CA THR A 5 5.03 50.04 21.01
C THR A 5 5.75 49.08 20.07
N MET A 6 6.82 48.42 20.54
CA MET A 6 7.53 47.39 19.77
C MET A 6 6.70 46.10 19.74
N LEU A 7 5.93 45.89 18.67
CA LEU A 7 5.31 44.62 18.35
C LEU A 7 6.37 43.69 17.75
N VAL A 8 6.89 42.76 18.57
CA VAL A 8 7.79 41.70 18.11
C VAL A 8 6.94 40.57 17.55
N LEU A 9 6.79 40.51 16.23
CA LEU A 9 6.20 39.38 15.51
C LEU A 9 7.18 38.21 15.51
N VAL A 10 6.96 37.23 16.41
CA VAL A 10 7.65 35.94 16.35
C VAL A 10 6.98 35.10 15.27
N SER A 11 7.54 35.11 14.06
CA SER A 11 7.13 34.22 12.98
C SER A 11 7.46 32.78 13.39
N ALA A 12 6.48 32.05 13.92
CA ALA A 12 6.58 30.60 14.03
C ALA A 12 6.59 30.04 12.61
N ALA A 13 7.79 29.73 12.10
CA ALA A 13 7.92 28.95 10.88
C ALA A 13 7.31 27.56 11.16
N LEU A 14 6.06 27.37 10.74
CA LEU A 14 5.48 26.05 10.54
C LEU A 14 6.34 25.36 9.48
N MET A 15 7.37 24.66 9.93
CA MET A 15 8.06 23.66 9.15
C MET A 15 7.03 22.57 8.89
N SER A 16 6.25 22.75 7.83
CA SER A 16 5.46 21.68 7.23
C SER A 16 6.42 20.49 7.08
N PRO A 17 6.07 19.29 7.56
CA PRO A 17 6.87 18.11 7.24
C PRO A 17 6.93 18.07 5.73
N CYS A 18 8.11 18.23 5.15
CA CYS A 18 8.32 18.06 3.73
C CYS A 18 7.64 16.75 3.35
N ALA A 19 6.57 16.84 2.55
CA ALA A 19 6.02 15.68 1.89
C ALA A 19 7.20 15.06 1.14
N ALA A 20 7.66 13.90 1.61
CA ALA A 20 8.72 13.18 0.94
C ALA A 20 8.24 12.99 -0.50
N ASN A 21 9.06 13.41 -1.48
CA ASN A 21 8.73 13.17 -2.87
C ASN A 21 8.42 11.67 -3.02
N PRO A 22 7.29 11.29 -3.63
CA PRO A 22 6.96 9.88 -3.79
C PRO A 22 8.11 9.19 -4.51
N VAL A 23 8.82 8.31 -3.81
CA VAL A 23 9.82 7.45 -4.47
C VAL A 23 9.02 6.45 -5.27
N ARG A 24 8.78 6.78 -6.54
CA ARG A 24 8.04 5.93 -7.47
C ARG A 24 8.77 4.59 -7.60
N SER A 25 8.17 3.53 -7.07
CA SER A 25 8.72 2.19 -7.18
C SER A 25 8.31 1.57 -8.50
N LEU A 26 9.29 1.32 -9.38
CA LEU A 26 9.08 0.64 -10.66
C LEU A 26 8.46 -0.76 -10.48
N ASN A 27 8.76 -1.44 -9.36
CA ASN A 27 8.17 -2.73 -9.03
C ASN A 27 6.68 -2.61 -8.72
N LEU A 28 6.26 -1.53 -8.07
CA LEU A 28 4.85 -1.30 -7.80
C LEU A 28 4.07 -0.97 -9.08
N ASP A 29 4.65 -0.19 -9.99
CA ASP A 29 4.02 0.06 -11.30
C ASP A 29 3.82 -1.25 -12.08
N HIS A 30 4.81 -2.13 -12.08
CA HIS A 30 4.70 -3.43 -12.73
C HIS A 30 3.61 -4.32 -12.11
N ILE A 31 3.34 -4.19 -10.80
CA ILE A 31 2.22 -4.90 -10.15
C ILE A 31 0.87 -4.41 -10.71
N ILE A 32 0.72 -3.13 -11.05
CA ILE A 32 -0.52 -2.62 -11.65
C ILE A 32 -0.79 -3.35 -12.98
N ASP A 33 0.21 -3.42 -13.86
CA ASP A 33 0.07 -4.08 -15.16
C ASP A 33 -0.24 -5.58 -15.01
N LEU A 34 0.40 -6.25 -14.03
CA LEU A 34 0.14 -7.66 -13.72
C LEU A 34 -1.27 -7.88 -13.18
N ALA A 35 -1.76 -7.01 -12.29
CA ALA A 35 -3.12 -7.08 -11.74
C ALA A 35 -4.16 -6.94 -12.86
N ASP A 36 -3.98 -5.98 -13.77
CA ASP A 36 -4.89 -5.77 -14.90
C ASP A 36 -4.88 -6.96 -15.87
N GLN A 37 -3.71 -7.56 -16.13
CA GLN A 37 -3.60 -8.78 -16.96
C GLN A 37 -4.29 -9.97 -16.30
N TYR A 38 -4.09 -10.15 -15.00
CA TYR A 38 -4.63 -11.29 -14.27
C TYR A 38 -6.16 -11.22 -14.15
N ASN A 39 -6.71 -10.02 -13.95
CA ASN A 39 -8.17 -9.81 -13.97
C ASN A 39 -8.80 -10.18 -15.31
N LYS A 40 -8.11 -9.98 -16.45
CA LYS A 40 -8.62 -10.35 -17.77
C LYS A 40 -8.64 -11.86 -18.01
N THR A 41 -7.80 -12.62 -17.30
CA THR A 41 -7.67 -14.08 -17.48
C THR A 41 -8.40 -14.89 -16.41
N MET A 42 -8.81 -14.26 -15.30
CA MET A 42 -9.56 -14.90 -14.21
C MET A 42 -11.07 -14.66 -14.35
N TYR A 43 -11.81 -15.74 -14.60
CA TYR A 43 -13.22 -15.84 -14.18
C TYR A 43 -13.25 -16.27 -12.70
N GLU A 44 -14.16 -15.70 -11.91
CA GLU A 44 -14.42 -15.74 -10.44
C GLU A 44 -14.29 -17.10 -9.69
N LYS A 45 -13.23 -17.88 -9.92
CA LYS A 45 -13.11 -19.27 -9.44
C LYS A 45 -12.39 -19.41 -8.11
N PHE A 46 -11.78 -18.34 -7.62
CA PHE A 46 -10.94 -18.38 -6.42
C PHE A 46 -11.28 -17.23 -5.49
N TYR A 47 -11.56 -17.60 -4.25
CA TYR A 47 -11.87 -16.70 -3.16
C TYR A 47 -10.70 -16.68 -2.20
N VAL A 48 -10.41 -15.50 -1.69
CA VAL A 48 -9.32 -15.24 -0.74
C VAL A 48 -9.82 -14.30 0.33
N GLU A 49 -9.08 -14.25 1.43
CA GLU A 49 -9.38 -13.38 2.57
C GLU A 49 -9.65 -11.93 2.13
N ASP A 50 -10.75 -11.35 2.62
CA ASP A 50 -11.12 -9.96 2.31
C ASP A 50 -10.23 -8.98 3.09
N VAL A 51 -9.55 -8.10 2.37
CA VAL A 51 -8.66 -7.06 2.93
C VAL A 51 -9.20 -5.63 2.74
N THR A 52 -10.51 -5.50 2.46
CA THR A 52 -11.15 -4.19 2.20
C THR A 52 -10.94 -3.21 3.35
N ASP A 53 -11.01 -3.69 4.59
CA ASP A 53 -10.79 -2.88 5.79
C ASP A 53 -9.37 -2.29 5.83
N LEU A 54 -8.36 -3.09 5.49
CA LEU A 54 -6.96 -2.65 5.43
C LEU A 54 -6.74 -1.64 4.29
N ALA A 55 -7.40 -1.83 3.15
CA ALA A 55 -7.36 -0.88 2.03
C ALA A 55 -8.06 0.44 2.38
N ALA A 56 -9.20 0.38 3.07
CA ALA A 56 -9.93 1.54 3.56
C ALA A 56 -9.14 2.31 4.63
N ASN A 57 -8.36 1.59 5.46
CA ASN A 57 -7.45 2.14 6.47
C ASN A 57 -6.13 2.67 5.88
N GLY A 58 -6.18 3.28 4.69
CA GLY A 58 -5.08 4.06 4.14
C GLY A 58 -3.98 3.26 3.42
N CYS A 59 -4.19 1.99 3.10
CA CYS A 59 -3.24 1.19 2.31
C CYS A 59 -1.82 1.11 2.94
N GLY A 60 -1.72 1.03 4.27
CA GLY A 60 -0.42 0.96 4.96
C GLY A 60 0.33 -0.36 4.73
N ASN A 61 1.50 -0.52 5.36
CA ASN A 61 2.32 -1.73 5.23
C ASN A 61 1.56 -3.02 5.59
N LYS A 62 0.68 -2.98 6.59
CA LYS A 62 -0.22 -4.09 6.96
C LYS A 62 -1.02 -4.61 5.77
N PHE A 63 -1.58 -3.72 4.96
CA PHE A 63 -2.31 -4.09 3.74
C PHE A 63 -1.40 -4.85 2.78
N PHE A 64 -0.25 -4.25 2.42
CA PHE A 64 0.67 -4.88 1.45
C PHE A 64 1.21 -6.22 1.95
N CYS A 65 1.58 -6.31 3.23
CA CYS A 65 2.04 -7.55 3.83
C CYS A 65 0.96 -8.63 3.85
N LYS A 66 -0.30 -8.26 4.08
CA LYS A 66 -1.41 -9.20 4.07
C LYS A 66 -1.69 -9.72 2.66
N VAL A 67 -1.71 -8.84 1.66
CA VAL A 67 -1.82 -9.23 0.24
C VAL A 67 -0.69 -10.19 -0.15
N HIS A 68 0.54 -9.87 0.24
CA HIS A 68 1.69 -10.74 0.00
C HIS A 68 1.53 -12.13 0.65
N ASP A 69 1.09 -12.21 1.91
CA ASP A 69 0.86 -13.48 2.60
C ASP A 69 -0.23 -14.32 1.91
N ILE A 70 -1.33 -13.70 1.49
CA ILE A 70 -2.44 -14.34 0.76
C ILE A 70 -1.93 -14.93 -0.57
N LEU A 71 -1.30 -14.10 -1.40
CA LEU A 71 -0.80 -14.50 -2.72
C LEU A 71 0.30 -15.57 -2.60
N LYS A 72 1.16 -15.46 -1.59
CA LYS A 72 2.19 -16.47 -1.33
C LYS A 72 1.58 -17.82 -0.96
N LYS A 73 0.49 -17.87 -0.20
CA LYS A 73 -0.21 -19.12 0.17
C LYS A 73 -1.02 -19.72 -0.97
N HIS A 74 -1.50 -18.90 -1.89
CA HIS A 74 -2.31 -19.34 -3.02
C HIS A 74 -1.50 -20.15 -4.06
N HIS A 75 -0.16 -20.08 -4.03
CA HIS A 75 0.78 -20.95 -4.77
C HIS A 75 0.52 -21.02 -6.30
N ARG A 76 -0.02 -19.96 -6.90
CA ARG A 76 -0.24 -19.90 -8.36
C ARG A 76 0.88 -19.18 -9.09
N LYS A 77 1.17 -19.65 -10.31
CA LYS A 77 2.25 -19.11 -11.16
C LYS A 77 2.04 -17.63 -11.47
N GLU A 78 0.79 -17.22 -11.61
CA GLU A 78 0.41 -15.83 -11.87
C GLU A 78 0.73 -14.92 -10.68
N ASP A 79 0.55 -15.43 -9.46
CA ASP A 79 0.84 -14.69 -8.23
C ASP A 79 2.33 -14.51 -7.99
N GLU A 80 3.17 -15.46 -8.44
CA GLU A 80 4.62 -15.46 -8.18
C GLU A 80 5.29 -14.15 -8.62
N LYS A 81 4.87 -13.59 -9.76
CA LYS A 81 5.43 -12.32 -10.24
C LYS A 81 5.04 -11.17 -9.32
N ILE A 82 3.80 -11.12 -8.86
CA ILE A 82 3.32 -10.08 -7.95
C ILE A 82 4.07 -10.19 -6.61
N VAL A 83 4.17 -11.41 -6.07
CA VAL A 83 4.90 -11.72 -4.83
C VAL A 83 6.35 -11.25 -4.92
N ARG A 84 7.06 -11.57 -6.01
CA ARG A 84 8.46 -11.12 -6.20
C ARG A 84 8.61 -9.60 -6.24
N ASN A 85 7.69 -8.89 -6.90
CA ASN A 85 7.73 -7.42 -6.92
C ASN A 85 7.46 -6.83 -5.53
N LEU A 86 6.53 -7.43 -4.75
CA LEU A 86 6.29 -7.04 -3.36
C LEU A 86 7.51 -7.32 -2.46
N ASP A 87 8.19 -8.45 -2.63
CA ASP A 87 9.43 -8.76 -1.90
C ASP A 87 10.54 -7.72 -2.13
N VAL A 88 10.67 -7.24 -3.38
CA VAL A 88 11.62 -6.16 -3.70
C VAL A 88 11.21 -4.87 -3.01
N PHE A 89 9.94 -4.49 -3.12
CA PHE A 89 9.39 -3.31 -2.47
C PHE A 89 9.62 -3.33 -0.96
N PHE A 90 9.34 -4.45 -0.27
CA PHE A 90 9.53 -4.56 1.18
C PHE A 90 10.99 -4.41 1.58
N ARG A 91 11.92 -4.96 0.80
CA ARG A 91 13.35 -4.83 1.06
C ARG A 91 13.83 -3.38 0.91
N GLU A 92 13.40 -2.69 -0.15
CA GLU A 92 13.76 -1.29 -0.40
C GLU A 92 13.18 -0.36 0.67
N ALA A 93 11.91 -0.58 1.03
CA ALA A 93 11.20 0.19 2.04
C ALA A 93 11.48 -0.27 3.49
N LYS A 94 12.32 -1.30 3.69
CA LYS A 94 12.65 -1.90 5.00
C LYS A 94 11.41 -2.32 5.82
N VAL A 95 10.41 -2.88 5.13
CA VAL A 95 9.17 -3.38 5.76
C VAL A 95 9.37 -4.78 6.30
N ASN A 96 9.03 -5.00 7.58
CA ASN A 96 9.03 -6.32 8.20
C ASN A 96 7.61 -6.88 8.31
N CYS A 97 7.20 -7.71 7.34
CA CYS A 97 5.85 -8.24 7.33
C CYS A 97 5.50 -9.16 8.51
N LYS A 98 6.49 -9.75 9.19
CA LYS A 98 6.22 -10.53 10.41
C LYS A 98 5.73 -9.65 11.55
N GLU A 99 6.31 -8.47 11.70
CA GLU A 99 5.92 -7.49 12.71
C GLU A 99 4.61 -6.80 12.34
N GLU A 100 4.45 -6.40 11.07
CA GLU A 100 3.23 -5.74 10.59
C GLU A 100 1.98 -6.61 10.79
N LEU A 101 2.11 -7.93 10.64
CA LEU A 101 0.99 -8.87 10.70
C LEU A 101 0.66 -9.40 12.10
N ILE A 102 1.46 -9.09 13.14
CA ILE A 102 1.31 -9.70 14.48
C ILE A 102 -0.09 -9.48 15.09
N ASN A 103 -0.69 -8.31 14.82
CA ASN A 103 -2.00 -7.91 15.34
C ASN A 103 -3.03 -7.73 14.21
N VAL A 104 -2.78 -8.29 13.03
CA VAL A 104 -3.73 -8.26 11.92
C VAL A 104 -4.58 -9.54 12.01
N PRO A 105 -5.86 -9.43 12.41
CA PRO A 105 -6.72 -10.61 12.48
C PRO A 105 -6.92 -11.21 11.08
N HIS A 106 -7.30 -12.48 11.06
CA HIS A 106 -7.85 -13.05 9.84
C HIS A 106 -9.27 -12.53 9.62
N ALA A 107 -9.59 -12.09 8.41
CA ALA A 107 -10.95 -11.76 8.03
C ALA A 107 -11.81 -13.02 8.05
N THR A 108 -13.07 -12.85 8.44
CA THR A 108 -14.08 -13.91 8.44
C THR A 108 -14.80 -14.03 7.10
N THR A 109 -14.55 -13.10 6.19
CA THR A 109 -15.16 -13.01 4.87
C THR A 109 -14.12 -13.20 3.78
N GLU A 110 -14.55 -13.80 2.67
CA GLU A 110 -13.72 -13.99 1.49
C GLU A 110 -14.31 -13.25 0.30
N LYS A 111 -13.44 -12.83 -0.62
CA LYS A 111 -13.82 -12.20 -1.89
C LYS A 111 -13.04 -12.82 -3.04
N PRO A 112 -13.55 -12.71 -4.28
CA PRO A 112 -12.83 -13.16 -5.45
C PRO A 112 -11.45 -12.51 -5.55
N ILE A 113 -10.44 -13.26 -6.00
CA ILE A 113 -9.07 -12.74 -6.21
C ILE A 113 -9.03 -11.45 -7.04
N PRO A 114 -9.84 -11.28 -8.11
CA PRO A 114 -9.85 -10.01 -8.83
C PRO A 114 -10.10 -8.78 -7.96
N PHE A 115 -10.87 -8.92 -6.89
CA PHE A 115 -11.13 -7.86 -5.93
C PHE A 115 -9.90 -7.53 -5.07
N LEU A 116 -9.13 -8.55 -4.66
CA LEU A 116 -7.83 -8.37 -3.98
C LEU A 116 -6.86 -7.58 -4.87
N LEU A 117 -6.78 -7.95 -6.15
CA LEU A 117 -5.88 -7.34 -7.12
C LEU A 117 -6.27 -5.90 -7.47
N GLU A 118 -7.57 -5.63 -7.57
CA GLU A 118 -8.08 -4.27 -7.75
C GLU A 118 -7.71 -3.37 -6.56
N ASN A 119 -7.92 -3.85 -5.33
CA ASN A 119 -7.50 -3.11 -4.14
C ASN A 119 -5.98 -2.88 -4.12
N LEU A 120 -5.18 -3.88 -4.50
CA LEU A 120 -3.73 -3.75 -4.60
C LEU A 120 -3.32 -2.66 -5.59
N ALA A 121 -3.85 -2.69 -6.81
CA ALA A 121 -3.56 -1.69 -7.83
C ALA A 121 -3.97 -0.28 -7.39
N ASN A 122 -5.16 -0.14 -6.77
CA ASN A 122 -5.63 1.13 -6.26
C ASN A 122 -4.77 1.68 -5.11
N CYS A 123 -4.36 0.81 -4.18
CA CYS A 123 -3.46 1.17 -3.09
C CYS A 123 -2.07 1.59 -3.61
N ILE A 124 -1.54 0.90 -4.62
CA ILE A 124 -0.28 1.29 -5.25
C ILE A 124 -0.40 2.67 -5.91
N ARG A 125 -1.46 2.90 -6.70
CA ARG A 125 -1.70 4.21 -7.35
C ARG A 125 -1.76 5.33 -6.32
N ARG A 126 -2.48 5.12 -5.22
CA ARG A 126 -2.55 6.08 -4.10
C ARG A 126 -1.16 6.35 -3.51
N ARG A 127 -0.38 5.30 -3.27
CA ARG A 127 0.97 5.40 -2.71
C ARG A 127 1.92 6.17 -3.64
N ASN A 128 1.94 5.83 -4.93
CA ASN A 128 2.81 6.47 -5.92
C ASN A 128 2.43 7.94 -6.17
N LEU A 129 1.15 8.31 -6.04
CA LEU A 129 0.69 9.70 -6.18
C LEU A 129 0.95 10.54 -4.93
N MET A 130 0.77 9.97 -3.74
CA MET A 130 0.81 10.72 -2.48
C MET A 130 2.10 10.56 -1.68
N GLY A 131 3.01 9.65 -2.06
CA GLY A 131 4.30 9.46 -1.39
C GLY A 131 4.19 8.93 0.04
N ILE A 132 3.12 8.20 0.35
CA ILE A 132 2.83 7.63 1.68
C ILE A 132 3.66 6.37 1.94
#